data_AF-A0A4U8WA81-F1
#
_entry.id   AF-A0A4U8WA81-F1
#
_cell.length_a   1.000
_cell.length_b   1.000
_cell.length_c   1.000
_cell.angle_alpha   90.00
_cell.angle_beta   90.00
_cell.angle_gamma   90.00
#
_symmetry.space_group_name_H-M   'P 1'
#
loop_
_entity.id
_entity.type
_entity.pdbx_description
1 polymer ?
#
loop_
_entity_poly.entity_id
_entity_poly.type
_entity_poly.pdbx_seq_one_letter_code
_entity_poly.pdbx_strand_id
1 'polypeptide(L)'
;MVGVSAPSDRSAQHRPRHNRPALIALVVVAAVACLALGWWQWERFESSSGTGQNLGYALQWPLFAAFAVFAYFRFVRLESEAEEEQAAPAEVAPKPAKAKKAAPREIPAGILPERPKVRVDRPDAGPERGSDPALAEYNKYLAQLHADEIGERVRAAGLDTSDTERSAG
;
A
#
# COMPACT_ATOMS: atom_id res chain seq x y z
N MET A 1 3.32 20.78 -58.74
CA MET A 1 2.36 20.90 -57.62
C MET A 1 3.10 20.50 -56.36
N VAL A 2 3.56 21.48 -55.58
CA VAL A 2 4.37 21.27 -54.36
C VAL A 2 3.53 21.65 -53.15
N GLY A 3 3.54 20.77 -52.14
CA GLY A 3 3.20 21.04 -50.74
C GLY A 3 1.70 21.13 -50.46
N VAL A 4 1.17 20.77 -49.29
CA VAL A 4 1.79 20.72 -47.96
C VAL A 4 0.97 19.76 -47.09
N SER A 5 1.65 18.94 -46.30
CA SER A 5 1.10 18.08 -45.26
C SER A 5 0.25 18.87 -44.25
N ALA A 6 -0.96 18.41 -43.95
CA ALA A 6 -1.71 18.89 -42.81
C ALA A 6 -1.08 18.35 -41.50
N PRO A 7 -0.76 19.19 -40.50
CA PRO A 7 -0.36 18.70 -39.19
C PRO A 7 -1.58 18.16 -38.44
N SER A 8 -1.50 16.91 -37.99
CA SER A 8 -2.45 16.30 -37.06
C SER A 8 -2.34 17.03 -35.72
N ASP A 9 -3.33 17.86 -35.41
CA ASP A 9 -3.39 18.60 -34.15
C ASP A 9 -3.63 17.60 -33.00
N ARG A 10 -2.56 17.27 -32.29
CA ARG A 10 -2.59 16.36 -31.15
C ARG A 10 -3.11 17.17 -29.98
N SER A 11 -4.44 17.19 -29.82
CA SER A 11 -5.13 17.83 -28.69
C SER A 11 -4.48 17.39 -27.37
N ALA A 12 -3.58 18.21 -26.85
CA ALA A 12 -2.97 18.02 -25.55
C ALA A 12 -4.09 18.13 -24.52
N GLN A 13 -4.54 17.00 -23.99
CA GLN A 13 -5.49 16.97 -22.89
C GLN A 13 -4.84 17.66 -21.69
N HIS A 14 -5.15 18.94 -21.50
CA HIS A 14 -4.79 19.68 -20.32
C HIS A 14 -5.60 19.11 -19.16
N ARG A 15 -4.99 18.27 -18.31
CA ARG A 15 -5.64 17.80 -17.08
C ARG A 15 -6.02 19.02 -16.26
N PRO A 16 -7.32 19.26 -15.99
CA PRO A 16 -7.71 20.51 -15.36
C PRO A 16 -7.27 20.52 -13.88
N ARG A 17 -6.83 21.69 -13.40
CA ARG A 17 -6.22 21.94 -12.07
C ARG A 17 -7.24 21.98 -10.90
N HIS A 18 -8.33 21.22 -10.99
CA HIS A 18 -9.52 21.39 -10.12
C HIS A 18 -9.49 20.61 -8.79
N ASN A 19 -8.38 19.96 -8.43
CA ASN A 19 -8.35 19.04 -7.30
C ASN A 19 -8.05 19.71 -5.95
N ARG A 20 -7.64 20.99 -5.92
CA ARG A 20 -7.32 21.71 -4.68
C ARG A 20 -8.46 21.73 -3.65
N PRO A 21 -9.70 22.16 -3.99
CA PRO A 21 -10.81 22.14 -3.02
C PRO A 21 -11.18 20.73 -2.58
N ALA A 22 -11.10 19.74 -3.48
CA ALA A 22 -11.36 18.35 -3.14
C ALA A 22 -10.33 17.80 -2.15
N LEU A 23 -9.04 18.13 -2.33
CA LEU A 23 -7.98 17.76 -1.40
C LEU A 23 -8.13 18.45 -0.04
N ILE A 24 -8.51 19.73 -0.01
CA ILE A 24 -8.82 20.44 1.24
C ILE A 24 -9.96 19.75 1.97
N ALA A 25 -11.07 19.48 1.29
CA ALA A 25 -12.21 18.81 1.88
C ALA A 25 -11.82 17.43 2.43
N LEU A 26 -11.04 16.66 1.66
CA LEU A 26 -10.52 15.36 2.09
C LEU A 26 -9.66 15.47 3.35
N VAL A 27 -8.75 16.44 3.43
CA VAL A 27 -7.89 16.66 4.60
C VAL A 27 -8.69 17.08 5.82
N VAL A 28 -9.67 17.98 5.65
CA VAL A 28 -10.56 18.42 6.73
C VAL A 28 -11.39 17.25 7.26
N VAL A 29 -12.00 16.46 6.37
CA VAL A 29 -12.78 15.27 6.76
C VAL A 29 -11.89 14.26 7.49
N ALA A 30 -10.68 13.99 6.98
CA ALA A 30 -9.73 13.09 7.63
C ALA A 30 -9.31 13.60 9.01
N ALA A 31 -9.04 14.90 9.16
CA ALA A 31 -8.67 15.51 10.42
C ALA A 31 -9.81 15.44 11.45
N VAL A 32 -11.03 15.78 11.05
CA VAL A 32 -12.22 15.70 11.91
C VAL A 32 -12.48 14.25 12.33
N ALA A 33 -12.38 13.29 11.41
CA ALA A 33 -12.53 11.87 11.73
C ALA A 33 -11.48 11.40 12.74
N CYS A 34 -10.21 11.78 12.57
CA CYS A 34 -9.16 11.45 13.53
C CYS A 34 -9.44 12.08 14.91
N LEU A 35 -9.84 13.35 14.98
CA LEU A 35 -10.14 14.01 16.25
C LEU A 35 -11.35 13.38 16.94
N ALA A 36 -12.40 13.01 16.19
CA ALA A 36 -13.55 12.30 16.73
C ALA A 36 -13.17 10.92 17.30
N LEU A 37 -12.30 10.18 16.61
CA LEU A 37 -11.76 8.91 17.12
C LEU A 37 -10.90 9.10 18.36
N GLY A 38 -10.06 10.14 18.39
CA GLY A 38 -9.26 10.51 19.56
C GLY A 38 -10.13 10.85 20.77
N TRP A 39 -11.19 11.63 20.54
CA TRP A 39 -12.18 11.97 21.56
C TRP A 39 -12.89 10.73 22.10
N TRP A 40 -13.33 9.83 21.22
CA TRP A 40 -13.96 8.58 21.64
C TRP A 40 -13.01 7.69 22.45
N GLN A 41 -11.72 7.66 22.10
CA GLN A 41 -10.72 6.91 22.86
C GLN A 41 -10.43 7.55 24.23
N TRP A 42 -10.48 8.88 24.33
CA TRP A 42 -10.39 9.58 25.61
C TRP A 42 -11.54 9.18 26.54
N GLU A 43 -12.78 9.21 26.06
CA GLU A 43 -13.95 8.76 26.84
C GLU A 43 -13.81 7.29 27.29
N ARG A 44 -13.24 6.43 26.43
CA ARG A 44 -12.95 5.03 26.79
C ARG A 44 -11.83 4.88 27.80
N PHE A 45 -10.85 5.78 27.82
CA PHE A 45 -9.82 5.81 28.84
C PHE A 45 -10.36 6.24 30.20
N GLU A 46 -11.30 7.19 30.25
CA GLU A 46 -11.94 7.63 31.52
C GLU A 46 -12.95 6.63 32.10
N SER A 47 -13.37 5.64 31.32
CA SER A 47 -14.30 4.60 31.75
C SER A 47 -13.66 3.64 32.78
N SER A 48 -14.49 2.92 33.55
CA SER A 48 -14.03 1.95 34.57
C SER A 48 -13.18 0.79 34.04
N SER A 49 -13.20 0.56 32.73
CA SER A 49 -12.39 -0.43 32.01
C SER A 49 -11.28 0.20 31.16
N GLY A 50 -10.92 1.45 31.39
CA GLY A 50 -9.90 2.16 30.62
C GLY A 50 -8.49 1.60 30.83
N THR A 51 -7.69 1.54 29.77
CA THR A 51 -6.30 1.07 29.82
C THR A 51 -5.33 2.13 29.31
N GLY A 52 -4.04 2.00 29.65
CA GLY A 52 -2.99 2.90 29.12
C GLY A 52 -2.87 2.86 27.58
N GLN A 53 -3.30 1.77 26.93
CA GLN A 53 -3.36 1.70 25.46
C GLN A 53 -4.40 2.67 24.88
N ASN A 54 -5.57 2.82 25.53
CA ASN A 54 -6.60 3.77 25.10
C ASN A 54 -6.07 5.20 25.10
N LEU A 55 -5.32 5.58 26.14
CA LEU A 55 -4.67 6.90 26.21
C LEU A 55 -3.65 7.09 25.08
N GLY A 56 -2.84 6.07 24.80
CA GLY A 56 -1.92 6.07 23.66
C GLY A 56 -2.65 6.36 22.35
N TYR A 57 -3.77 5.68 22.09
CA TYR A 57 -4.59 5.92 20.90
C TYR A 57 -5.25 7.30 20.91
N ALA A 58 -5.76 7.76 22.06
CA ALA A 58 -6.38 9.07 22.21
C ALA A 58 -5.40 10.20 21.84
N LEU A 59 -4.10 10.05 22.15
CA LEU A 59 -3.05 10.99 21.78
C LEU A 59 -2.49 10.76 20.35
N GLN A 60 -2.48 9.51 19.88
CA GLN A 60 -2.02 9.15 18.54
C GLN A 60 -2.92 9.73 17.44
N TRP A 61 -4.25 9.70 17.63
CA TRP A 61 -5.18 10.19 16.61
C TRP A 61 -5.03 11.71 16.31
N PRO A 62 -4.89 12.61 17.30
CA PRO A 62 -4.53 14.01 17.07
C PRO A 62 -3.22 14.20 16.32
N LEU A 63 -2.19 13.38 16.59
CA LEU A 63 -0.92 13.44 15.86
C LEU A 63 -1.11 13.11 14.37
N PHE A 64 -1.97 12.14 14.05
CA PHE A 64 -2.32 11.83 12.66
C PHE A 64 -3.14 12.95 11.99
N ALA A 65 -4.07 13.58 12.71
CA ALA A 65 -4.78 14.75 12.20
C ALA A 65 -3.81 15.89 11.84
N ALA A 66 -2.88 16.20 12.75
CA ALA A 66 -1.83 17.20 12.52
C ALA A 66 -0.93 16.82 11.34
N PHE A 67 -0.54 15.54 11.24
CA PHE A 67 0.26 15.04 10.12
C PHE A 67 -0.45 15.20 8.78
N ALA A 68 -1.74 14.90 8.69
CA ALA A 68 -2.52 15.05 7.46
C ALA A 68 -2.57 16.52 7.00
N VAL A 69 -2.82 17.45 7.93
CA VAL A 69 -2.81 18.90 7.66
C VAL A 69 -1.40 19.36 7.24
N PHE A 70 -0.37 18.89 7.93
CA PHE A 70 1.02 19.20 7.59
C PHE A 70 1.39 18.71 6.18
N ALA A 71 1.00 17.48 5.82
CA ALA A 71 1.24 16.92 4.49
C ALA A 71 0.57 17.76 3.40
N TYR A 72 -0.65 18.24 3.64
CA TYR A 72 -1.34 19.16 2.73
C TYR A 72 -0.60 20.50 2.60
N PHE A 73 -0.20 21.13 3.72
CA PHE A 73 0.60 22.35 3.70
C PHE A 73 1.89 22.19 2.89
N ARG A 74 2.60 21.08 3.11
CA ARG A 74 3.84 20.75 2.39
C ARG A 74 3.59 20.53 0.90
N PHE A 75 2.50 19.86 0.55
CA PHE A 75 2.08 19.64 -0.83
C PHE A 75 1.76 20.96 -1.54
N VAL A 76 0.96 21.84 -0.93
CA VAL A 76 0.64 23.16 -1.49
C VAL A 76 1.91 23.98 -1.71
N ARG A 77 2.83 23.98 -0.75
CA ARG A 77 4.12 24.68 -0.88
C ARG A 77 4.95 24.17 -2.07
N LEU A 78 5.01 22.84 -2.27
CA LEU A 78 5.72 22.25 -3.41
C LEU A 78 5.10 22.63 -4.75
N GLU A 79 3.77 22.64 -4.81
CA GLU A 79 3.03 23.06 -6.02
C GLU A 79 3.24 24.56 -6.30
N SER A 80 3.24 25.42 -5.28
CA SER A 80 3.56 26.85 -5.44
C SER A 80 4.97 27.07 -5.97
N GLU A 81 5.97 26.41 -5.39
CA GLU A 81 7.37 26.49 -5.84
C GLU A 81 7.52 26.00 -7.29
N ALA A 82 6.79 24.95 -7.68
CA ALA A 82 6.78 24.43 -9.04
C ALA A 82 6.06 25.36 -10.03
N GLU A 83 4.98 26.03 -9.61
CA GLU A 83 4.24 27.01 -10.43
C GLU A 83 5.08 28.26 -10.69
N GLU A 84 5.81 28.76 -9.68
CA GLU A 84 6.74 29.89 -9.82
C GLU A 84 7.89 29.58 -10.78
N GLU A 85 8.47 28.38 -10.70
CA GLU A 85 9.55 27.94 -11.60
C GLU A 85 9.07 27.80 -13.06
N GLN A 86 7.80 27.45 -13.28
CA GLN A 86 7.20 27.36 -14.62
C GLN A 86 6.75 28.72 -15.18
N ALA A 87 6.48 29.70 -14.31
CA ALA A 87 6.03 31.04 -14.70
C ALA A 87 7.19 32.02 -14.99
N ALA A 88 8.42 31.68 -14.56
CA ALA A 88 9.61 32.43 -14.94
C ALA A 88 9.88 32.28 -16.46
N PRO A 89 10.12 33.37 -17.21
CA PRO A 89 10.50 33.28 -18.62
C PRO A 89 11.73 32.38 -18.78
N ALA A 90 11.68 31.47 -19.76
CA ALA A 90 12.71 30.48 -20.02
C ALA A 90 14.05 31.12 -20.44
N GLU A 91 14.80 31.64 -19.48
CA GLU A 91 16.24 31.84 -19.61
C GLU A 91 16.93 30.53 -19.22
N VAL A 92 17.65 29.98 -20.18
CA VAL A 92 18.20 28.62 -20.18
C VAL A 92 19.18 28.43 -19.02
N ALA A 93 18.74 27.72 -18.00
CA ALA A 93 19.64 27.06 -17.05
C ALA A 93 19.14 25.64 -16.79
N PRO A 94 19.89 24.58 -17.14
CA PRO A 94 19.53 23.23 -16.78
C PRO A 94 19.74 23.08 -15.27
N LYS A 95 18.69 23.31 -14.48
CA LYS A 95 18.70 22.92 -13.07
C LYS A 95 18.84 21.39 -13.01
N PRO A 96 19.77 20.85 -12.22
CA PRO A 96 19.98 19.43 -12.15
C PRO A 96 18.72 18.80 -11.56
N ALA A 97 17.98 18.07 -12.39
CA ALA A 97 17.01 17.10 -11.92
C ALA A 97 17.75 16.20 -10.94
N LYS A 98 17.47 16.36 -9.64
CA LYS A 98 17.93 15.43 -8.63
C LYS A 98 17.29 14.09 -8.98
N ALA A 99 18.03 13.29 -9.75
CA ALA A 99 17.72 11.91 -10.02
C ALA A 99 17.44 11.28 -8.67
N LYS A 100 16.16 10.97 -8.41
CA LYS A 100 15.78 10.09 -7.32
C LYS A 100 16.59 8.84 -7.59
N LYS A 101 17.68 8.63 -6.82
CA LYS A 101 18.43 7.38 -6.85
C LYS A 101 17.37 6.30 -6.77
N ALA A 102 17.25 5.49 -7.82
CA ALA A 102 16.44 4.29 -7.77
C ALA A 102 16.92 3.55 -6.53
N ALA A 103 16.12 3.58 -5.47
CA ALA A 103 16.42 2.85 -4.26
C ALA A 103 16.63 1.40 -4.71
N PRO A 104 17.77 0.76 -4.40
CA PRO A 104 17.99 -0.63 -4.77
C PRO A 104 16.80 -1.46 -4.32
N ARG A 105 16.01 -1.95 -5.28
CA ARG A 105 14.85 -2.82 -5.02
C ARG A 105 15.29 -4.28 -5.05
N GLU A 106 16.49 -4.51 -4.54
CA GLU A 106 17.03 -5.82 -4.28
C GLU A 106 17.36 -5.83 -2.79
N ILE A 107 16.73 -6.74 -2.06
CA ILE A 107 17.13 -7.02 -0.68
C ILE A 107 18.48 -7.72 -0.80
N PRO A 108 19.60 -7.11 -0.36
CA PRO A 108 20.89 -7.80 -0.33
C PRO A 108 20.72 -9.09 0.45
N ALA A 109 21.27 -10.20 -0.04
CA ALA A 109 21.08 -11.54 0.54
C ALA A 109 21.51 -11.68 2.01
N GLY A 110 22.15 -10.65 2.59
CA GLY A 110 22.50 -10.55 4.01
C GLY A 110 21.60 -9.66 4.88
N ILE A 111 20.52 -9.06 4.35
CA ILE A 111 19.56 -8.26 5.15
C ILE A 111 18.42 -9.10 5.73
N LEU A 112 18.11 -10.25 5.10
CA LEU A 112 17.23 -11.21 5.75
C LEU A 112 18.04 -11.91 6.85
N PRO A 113 17.56 -11.92 8.10
CA PRO A 113 18.06 -12.87 9.08
C PRO A 113 18.03 -14.24 8.42
N GLU A 114 19.15 -14.97 8.47
CA GLU A 114 19.19 -16.37 8.06
C GLU A 114 17.98 -17.03 8.73
N ARG A 115 17.07 -17.62 7.93
CA ARG A 115 15.86 -18.26 8.46
C ARG A 115 16.33 -19.10 9.63
N PRO A 116 15.91 -18.82 10.88
CA PRO A 116 16.34 -19.60 12.00
C PRO A 116 16.01 -21.05 11.67
N LYS A 117 17.05 -21.86 11.40
CA LYS A 117 16.89 -23.31 11.48
C LYS A 117 16.40 -23.49 12.89
N VAL A 118 15.14 -23.87 13.04
CA VAL A 118 14.45 -23.96 14.33
C VAL A 118 15.31 -24.86 15.23
N ARG A 119 16.21 -24.24 16.00
CA ARG A 119 16.80 -24.80 17.19
C ARG A 119 15.78 -24.46 18.25
N VAL A 120 15.09 -25.51 18.68
CA VAL A 120 14.08 -25.51 19.73
C VAL A 120 14.79 -25.24 21.06
N ASP A 121 15.37 -24.06 21.23
CA ASP A 121 16.06 -23.65 22.46
C ASP A 121 15.76 -22.18 22.76
N ARG A 122 14.48 -21.82 22.70
CA ARG A 122 13.99 -20.55 23.24
C ARG A 122 13.31 -20.84 24.59
N PRO A 123 13.80 -20.32 25.73
CA PRO A 123 13.29 -20.67 27.06
C PRO A 123 11.85 -20.20 27.33
N ASP A 124 11.31 -19.28 26.51
CA ASP A 124 9.94 -18.78 26.51
C ASP A 124 9.07 -19.31 25.35
N ALA A 125 9.63 -20.15 24.48
CA ALA A 125 8.85 -20.95 23.55
C ALA A 125 8.46 -22.24 24.26
N GLY A 126 7.30 -22.23 24.92
CA GLY A 126 6.68 -23.45 25.38
C GLY A 126 6.60 -24.49 24.24
N PRO A 127 6.75 -25.79 24.54
CA PRO A 127 6.97 -26.87 23.57
C PRO A 127 5.87 -27.02 22.50
N GLU A 128 4.74 -26.33 22.66
CA GLU A 128 3.52 -26.52 21.89
C GLU A 128 3.37 -25.61 20.66
N ARG A 129 4.11 -24.48 20.56
CA ARG A 129 3.88 -23.50 19.46
C ARG A 129 4.32 -23.95 18.06
N GLY A 130 5.16 -24.97 17.98
CA GLY A 130 5.59 -25.56 16.69
C GLY A 130 4.64 -26.63 16.16
N SER A 131 3.68 -27.10 16.96
CA SER A 131 2.81 -28.23 16.64
C SER A 131 1.39 -28.02 17.20
N ASP A 132 0.86 -26.80 17.09
CA ASP A 132 -0.54 -26.52 17.45
C ASP A 132 -1.48 -27.35 16.53
N PRO A 133 -2.23 -28.31 17.09
CA PRO A 133 -3.11 -29.18 16.31
C PRO A 133 -4.19 -28.39 15.56
N ALA A 134 -4.63 -27.24 16.09
CA ALA A 134 -5.61 -26.40 15.42
C ALA A 134 -5.05 -25.76 14.14
N LEU A 135 -3.79 -25.32 14.17
CA LEU A 135 -3.11 -24.78 12.98
C LEU A 135 -2.81 -25.86 11.94
N ALA A 136 -2.48 -27.08 12.38
CA ALA A 136 -2.28 -28.21 11.49
C ALA A 136 -3.57 -28.56 10.72
N GLU A 137 -4.72 -28.62 11.41
CA GLU A 137 -6.01 -28.85 10.77
C GLU A 137 -6.41 -27.68 9.85
N TYR A 138 -6.16 -26.43 10.24
CA TYR A 138 -6.45 -25.27 9.39
C TYR A 138 -5.61 -25.26 8.11
N ASN A 139 -4.30 -25.52 8.20
CA ASN A 139 -3.43 -25.60 7.03
C ASN A 139 -3.80 -26.77 6.11
N LYS A 140 -4.22 -27.91 6.68
CA LYS A 140 -4.74 -29.04 5.92
C LYS A 140 -6.03 -28.70 5.19
N TYR A 141 -6.95 -27.99 5.84
CA TYR A 141 -8.19 -27.51 5.20
C TYR A 141 -7.90 -26.54 4.03
N LEU A 142 -7.00 -25.57 4.22
CA LEU A 142 -6.59 -24.67 3.14
C LEU A 142 -5.94 -25.42 1.97
N ALA A 143 -5.11 -26.43 2.27
CA ALA A 143 -4.47 -27.26 1.25
C ALA A 143 -5.49 -28.09 0.45
N GLN A 144 -6.52 -28.62 1.11
CA GLN A 144 -7.61 -29.35 0.46
C GLN A 144 -8.41 -28.44 -0.48
N LEU A 145 -8.85 -27.28 0.00
CA LEU A 145 -9.61 -26.33 -0.82
C LEU A 145 -8.82 -25.89 -2.06
N HIS A 146 -7.52 -25.64 -1.89
CA HIS A 146 -6.64 -25.26 -2.99
C HIS A 146 -6.43 -26.41 -4.00
N ALA A 147 -6.32 -27.65 -3.53
CA ALA A 147 -6.22 -28.81 -4.41
C ALA A 147 -7.50 -29.01 -5.23
N ASP A 148 -8.68 -28.83 -4.62
CA ASP A 148 -9.97 -28.92 -5.28
C ASP A 148 -10.14 -27.83 -6.35
N GLU A 149 -9.78 -26.58 -6.01
CA GLU A 149 -9.83 -25.44 -6.95
C GLU A 149 -8.89 -25.65 -8.15
N ILE A 150 -7.68 -26.15 -7.92
CA ILE A 150 -6.75 -26.48 -9.02
C ILE A 150 -7.33 -27.60 -9.87
N GLY A 151 -7.89 -28.64 -9.25
CA GLY A 151 -8.51 -29.76 -9.97
C GLY A 151 -9.70 -29.34 -10.83
N GLU A 152 -10.51 -28.37 -10.37
CA GLU A 152 -11.55 -27.74 -11.17
C GLU A 152 -10.98 -26.91 -12.33
N ARG A 153 -9.97 -26.08 -12.07
CA ARG A 153 -9.33 -25.26 -13.11
C ARG A 153 -8.67 -26.11 -14.20
N VAL A 154 -8.04 -27.22 -13.84
CA VAL A 154 -7.42 -28.17 -14.79
C VAL A 154 -8.48 -28.85 -15.66
N ARG A 155 -9.61 -29.28 -15.07
CA ARG A 155 -10.75 -29.84 -15.81
C ARG A 155 -11.42 -28.80 -16.72
N ALA A 156 -11.64 -27.59 -16.23
CA ALA A 156 -12.21 -26.49 -17.01
C ALA A 156 -11.32 -26.06 -18.18
N ALA A 157 -9.99 -26.18 -18.02
CA ALA A 157 -9.01 -25.91 -19.06
C ALA A 157 -8.85 -27.08 -20.06
N GLY A 158 -9.52 -28.22 -19.86
CA GLY A 158 -9.42 -29.39 -20.74
C GLY A 158 -8.03 -30.03 -20.76
N LEU A 159 -7.28 -29.90 -19.65
CA LEU A 159 -5.90 -30.40 -19.53
C LEU A 159 -5.83 -31.78 -18.87
N ASP A 160 -6.95 -32.51 -18.77
CA ASP A 160 -6.94 -33.86 -18.23
C ASP A 160 -6.39 -34.84 -19.27
N THR A 161 -5.23 -35.43 -18.98
CA THR A 161 -4.52 -36.34 -19.89
C THR A 161 -5.21 -37.72 -20.03
N SER A 162 -6.37 -37.91 -19.42
CA SER A 162 -7.15 -39.16 -19.35
C SER A 162 -7.76 -39.58 -20.69
N ASP A 163 -8.04 -38.65 -21.60
CA ASP A 163 -8.64 -38.97 -22.90
C ASP A 163 -7.66 -39.62 -23.88
N THR A 164 -6.35 -39.55 -23.62
CA THR A 164 -5.34 -40.09 -24.56
C THR A 164 -5.26 -41.63 -24.52
N GLU A 165 -5.54 -42.27 -23.39
CA GLU A 165 -5.37 -43.74 -23.26
C GLU A 165 -6.61 -44.55 -23.66
N ARG A 166 -7.82 -43.98 -23.66
CA ARG A 166 -9.06 -44.71 -24.01
C ARG A 166 -9.27 -44.87 -25.53
N SER A 167 -8.61 -44.05 -26.36
CA SER A 167 -8.82 -44.04 -27.82
C SER A 167 -7.86 -44.94 -28.61
N ALA A 168 -7.04 -45.76 -27.95
CA ALA A 168 -6.01 -46.60 -28.58
C ALA A 168 -6.23 -48.12 -28.40
N GLY A 169 -7.48 -48.57 -28.24
CA GLY A 169 -7.86 -49.99 -28.14
C GLY A 169 -8.87 -50.39 -29.19
#